data_AF-A0A3M2FN42-F1
#
_entry.id   AF-A0A3M2FN42-F1
#
_cell.length_a   1.000
_cell.length_b   1.000
_cell.length_c   1.000
_cell.angle_alpha   90.00
_cell.angle_beta   90.00
_cell.angle_gamma   90.00
#
_symmetry.space_group_name_H-M   'P 1'
#
loop_
_entity.id
_entity.type
_entity.pdbx_description
1 polymer ?
#
loop_
_entity_poly.entity_id
_entity_poly.type
_entity_poly.pdbx_seq_one_letter_code
_entity_poly.pdbx_strand_id
1 'polypeptide(L)'
;MEDGFPTVGQALGRSCSLSFGFMRFPILLLLLGGLALLPARAQTTLRVTGPPTLLIDADRAEVPVMRPLWSPDGRYLALSGPGYQGLWLYDREDGTLRRLTDAPAAGFGFSWSADGTTLLARVARFEGLRRYNAIVTVDVATGGVQRIGEEQTLMPDLPRWAPDDRHVLLYRRGRVETFDTGKPAVLTPAKAGAPVLLSGGGRLQRVAGTAVTAIHPIPDAEVLNATPSPQGARVAFEVLGGNLYVMNSDGTELVDLGPGHRPRWSPDGRWVVFMRTEDDGYRFTASDLYAAPADGSATVRLTDTAAVLEMNPAWSPDGRWIAFDDHATGDVYLLPVAE
;
A
#
# COMPACT_ATOMS: atom_id res chain seq x y z
N MET A 1 24.14 19.51 50.52
CA MET A 1 24.03 19.06 51.91
C MET A 1 23.19 17.81 51.89
N GLU A 2 23.65 16.63 52.20
CA GLU A 2 24.98 16.02 52.36
C GLU A 2 24.66 14.54 52.58
N ASP A 3 25.48 13.67 52.01
CA ASP A 3 25.40 12.22 52.14
C ASP A 3 25.55 11.74 53.59
N GLY A 4 25.12 10.51 53.87
CA GLY A 4 25.48 9.82 55.11
C GLY A 4 24.94 8.40 55.25
N PHE A 5 25.61 7.42 54.64
CA PHE A 5 25.63 6.02 55.13
C PHE A 5 26.67 5.89 56.25
N PRO A 6 26.51 4.92 57.19
CA PRO A 6 27.46 3.80 57.18
C PRO A 6 26.93 2.40 57.62
N THR A 7 27.42 1.37 56.90
CA THR A 7 28.06 0.06 57.29
C THR A 7 27.55 -0.83 58.44
N VAL A 8 27.19 -2.10 58.16
CA VAL A 8 27.97 -3.39 58.25
C VAL A 8 28.18 -3.97 59.66
N GLY A 9 27.77 -5.23 59.85
CA GLY A 9 28.15 -6.06 61.01
C GLY A 9 27.82 -7.56 60.81
N GLN A 10 28.82 -8.41 61.04
CA GLN A 10 28.93 -9.83 60.70
C GLN A 10 28.54 -10.82 61.83
N ALA A 11 28.26 -12.06 61.40
CA ALA A 11 28.75 -13.35 61.93
C ALA A 11 28.00 -14.19 63.00
N LEU A 12 28.24 -15.50 62.83
CA LEU A 12 28.08 -16.69 63.69
C LEU A 12 26.66 -17.30 63.69
N GLY A 13 26.42 -18.59 63.40
CA GLY A 13 27.27 -19.77 63.32
C GLY A 13 26.54 -20.92 64.03
N ARG A 14 26.38 -22.09 63.38
CA ARG A 14 26.26 -23.40 64.06
C ARG A 14 26.38 -24.56 63.08
N SER A 15 27.20 -25.52 63.49
CA SER A 15 27.63 -26.74 62.84
C SER A 15 26.99 -27.97 63.50
N CYS A 16 26.82 -29.04 62.72
CA CYS A 16 26.79 -30.49 63.05
C CYS A 16 26.16 -31.20 61.83
N SER A 17 26.59 -32.35 61.30
CA SER A 17 27.53 -33.41 61.73
C SER A 17 27.88 -34.28 60.51
N LEU A 18 29.07 -34.89 60.51
CA LEU A 18 29.55 -35.86 59.51
C LEU A 18 28.78 -37.18 59.51
N SER A 19 28.69 -37.83 58.35
CA SER A 19 28.94 -39.27 58.20
C SER A 19 29.36 -39.64 56.78
N PHE A 20 30.37 -40.50 56.70
CA PHE A 20 31.12 -41.00 55.54
C PHE A 20 30.29 -41.87 54.59
N GLY A 21 30.65 -41.90 53.30
CA GLY A 21 30.30 -43.04 52.45
C GLY A 21 30.53 -42.88 50.95
N PHE A 22 31.69 -43.35 50.50
CA PHE A 22 31.98 -43.87 49.15
C PHE A 22 32.05 -42.91 47.93
N MET A 23 33.31 -42.70 47.55
CA MET A 23 33.83 -42.35 46.23
C MET A 23 33.07 -43.02 45.06
N ARG A 24 32.51 -42.20 44.16
CA ARG A 24 32.21 -42.58 42.77
C ARG A 24 32.54 -41.42 41.83
N PHE A 25 33.28 -41.74 40.78
CA PHE A 25 33.75 -40.87 39.69
C PHE A 25 32.64 -40.01 39.08
N PRO A 26 32.90 -38.75 38.67
CA PRO A 26 31.97 -38.03 37.82
C PRO A 26 32.08 -38.59 36.40
N ILE A 27 31.00 -39.22 35.91
CA ILE A 27 30.79 -39.39 34.47
C ILE A 27 30.39 -38.01 33.94
N LEU A 28 31.32 -37.38 33.22
CA LEU A 28 31.05 -36.19 32.42
C LEU A 28 30.10 -36.60 31.29
N LEU A 29 28.81 -36.33 31.44
CA LEU A 29 27.86 -36.46 30.34
C LEU A 29 28.08 -35.27 29.39
N LEU A 30 28.82 -35.51 28.31
CA LEU A 30 28.85 -34.63 27.15
C LEU A 30 27.44 -34.60 26.54
N LEU A 31 26.66 -33.56 26.86
CA LEU A 31 25.51 -33.16 26.07
C LEU A 31 26.02 -32.72 24.70
N LEU A 32 26.07 -33.67 23.76
CA LEU A 32 26.10 -33.36 22.33
C LEU A 32 24.77 -32.69 22.01
N GLY A 33 24.75 -31.36 22.15
CA GLY A 33 23.71 -30.51 21.59
C GLY A 33 23.77 -30.68 20.08
N GLY A 34 22.92 -31.57 19.55
CA GLY A 34 22.63 -31.64 18.13
C GLY A 34 22.04 -30.30 17.73
N LEU A 35 22.86 -29.44 17.14
CA LEU A 35 22.41 -28.24 16.46
C LEU A 35 21.57 -28.73 15.29
N ALA A 36 20.25 -28.81 15.48
CA ALA A 36 19.33 -28.99 14.37
C ALA A 36 19.50 -27.77 13.47
N LEU A 37 20.30 -27.92 12.41
CA LEU A 37 20.28 -27.01 11.28
C LEU A 37 18.88 -27.07 10.70
N LEU A 38 18.02 -26.16 11.15
CA LEU A 38 16.81 -25.82 10.42
C LEU A 38 17.27 -25.50 9.00
N PRO A 39 16.70 -26.13 7.95
CA PRO A 39 17.04 -25.76 6.60
C PRO A 39 16.78 -24.26 6.49
N ALA A 40 17.83 -23.50 6.14
CA ALA A 40 17.67 -22.09 5.81
C ALA A 40 16.57 -22.04 4.75
N ARG A 41 15.43 -21.44 5.08
CA ARG A 41 14.39 -21.18 4.10
C ARG A 41 15.08 -20.36 3.02
N ALA A 42 15.21 -20.92 1.81
CA ALA A 42 15.65 -20.15 0.67
C ALA A 42 14.71 -18.95 0.59
N GLN A 43 15.24 -17.75 0.84
CA GLN A 43 14.51 -16.53 0.59
C GLN A 43 14.43 -16.42 -0.93
N THR A 44 13.27 -16.76 -1.49
CA THR A 44 13.00 -16.52 -2.91
C THR A 44 12.98 -15.01 -3.11
N THR A 45 13.92 -14.52 -3.93
CA THR A 45 14.06 -13.10 -4.23
C THR A 45 13.25 -12.78 -5.47
N LEU A 46 12.40 -11.74 -5.38
CA LEU A 46 11.69 -11.23 -6.54
C LEU A 46 12.69 -10.83 -7.64
N ARG A 47 12.43 -11.30 -8.86
CA ARG A 47 13.23 -11.00 -10.05
C ARG A 47 12.36 -10.65 -11.24
N VAL A 48 12.92 -9.83 -12.12
CA VAL A 48 12.38 -9.61 -13.46
C VAL A 48 12.73 -10.80 -14.35
N THR A 49 11.76 -11.29 -15.12
CA THR A 49 11.94 -12.49 -15.98
C THR A 49 12.03 -12.19 -17.47
N GLY A 50 11.88 -10.93 -17.84
CA GLY A 50 11.98 -10.44 -19.22
C GLY A 50 11.88 -8.91 -19.27
N PRO A 51 12.18 -8.29 -20.43
CA PRO A 51 12.09 -6.84 -20.56
C PRO A 51 10.63 -6.35 -20.41
N PRO A 52 10.41 -5.07 -20.04
CA PRO A 52 9.09 -4.46 -20.14
C PRO A 52 8.53 -4.56 -21.56
N THR A 53 7.24 -4.89 -21.67
CA THR A 53 6.52 -4.94 -22.95
C THR A 53 5.49 -3.83 -23.02
N LEU A 54 5.48 -3.06 -24.11
CA LEU A 54 4.47 -2.04 -24.36
C LEU A 54 3.07 -2.68 -24.44
N LEU A 55 2.14 -2.17 -23.64
CA LEU A 55 0.76 -2.61 -23.57
C LEU A 55 -0.17 -1.60 -24.25
N ILE A 56 -0.03 -0.32 -23.92
CA ILE A 56 -0.79 0.78 -24.49
C ILE A 56 0.20 1.77 -25.06
N ASP A 57 0.11 1.96 -26.37
CA ASP A 57 0.82 3.00 -27.13
C ASP A 57 -0.08 4.24 -27.14
N ALA A 58 0.34 5.29 -26.44
CA ALA A 58 -0.43 6.52 -26.23
C ALA A 58 -0.68 7.29 -27.54
N ASP A 59 0.29 7.27 -28.46
CA ASP A 59 0.16 7.91 -29.76
C ASP A 59 -0.89 7.20 -30.61
N ARG A 60 -0.88 5.86 -30.63
CA ARG A 60 -1.91 5.07 -31.32
C ARG A 60 -3.27 5.14 -30.66
N ALA A 61 -3.30 5.28 -29.35
CA ALA A 61 -4.52 5.50 -28.58
C ALA A 61 -5.08 6.93 -28.77
N GLU A 62 -4.31 7.84 -29.37
CA GLU A 62 -4.57 9.28 -29.49
C GLU A 62 -4.86 9.96 -28.14
N VAL A 63 -4.51 9.31 -27.03
CA VAL A 63 -4.75 9.79 -25.67
C VAL A 63 -3.67 9.22 -24.74
N PRO A 64 -2.81 10.06 -24.14
CA PRO A 64 -1.91 9.61 -23.10
C PRO A 64 -2.69 9.22 -21.85
N VAL A 65 -2.32 8.11 -21.24
CA VAL A 65 -2.94 7.56 -20.03
C VAL A 65 -1.90 7.35 -18.95
N MET A 66 -2.34 7.28 -17.70
CA MET A 66 -1.44 7.15 -16.56
C MET A 66 -2.13 6.41 -15.41
N ARG A 67 -1.33 6.00 -14.41
CA ARG A 67 -1.78 5.35 -13.18
C ARG A 67 -2.60 4.09 -13.45
N PRO A 68 -2.04 3.09 -14.15
CA PRO A 68 -2.72 1.83 -14.36
C PRO A 68 -3.10 1.18 -13.02
N LEU A 69 -4.33 0.67 -12.92
CA LEU A 69 -4.81 -0.12 -11.80
C LEU A 69 -5.53 -1.36 -12.31
N TRP A 70 -5.01 -2.52 -11.94
CA TRP A 70 -5.63 -3.80 -12.27
C TRP A 70 -6.99 -3.96 -11.60
N SER A 71 -7.96 -4.44 -12.38
CA SER A 71 -9.18 -5.02 -11.86
C SER A 71 -8.88 -6.27 -11.01
N PRO A 72 -9.74 -6.62 -10.03
CA PRO A 72 -9.51 -7.76 -9.15
C PRO A 72 -9.34 -9.12 -9.85
N ASP A 73 -9.97 -9.30 -11.02
CA ASP A 73 -9.87 -10.53 -11.82
C ASP A 73 -8.70 -10.51 -12.83
N GLY A 74 -8.02 -9.37 -12.99
CA GLY A 74 -6.88 -9.19 -13.87
C GLY A 74 -7.24 -9.05 -15.36
N ARG A 75 -8.54 -8.95 -15.69
CA ARG A 75 -9.01 -8.75 -17.08
C ARG A 75 -8.78 -7.33 -17.55
N TYR A 76 -9.12 -6.36 -16.72
CA TYR A 76 -9.06 -4.94 -17.06
C TYR A 76 -7.94 -4.20 -16.35
N LEU A 77 -7.48 -3.12 -16.98
CA LEU A 77 -6.76 -2.02 -16.33
C LEU A 77 -7.63 -0.76 -16.39
N ALA A 78 -7.89 -0.14 -15.24
CA ALA A 78 -8.44 1.20 -15.17
C ALA A 78 -7.30 2.22 -15.13
N LEU A 79 -7.43 3.31 -15.87
CA LEU A 79 -6.39 4.32 -16.03
C LEU A 79 -6.98 5.73 -15.87
N SER A 80 -6.12 6.67 -15.47
CA SER A 80 -6.38 8.10 -15.48
C SER A 80 -5.93 8.71 -16.79
N GLY A 81 -6.59 9.79 -17.20
CA GLY A 81 -6.11 10.65 -18.27
C GLY A 81 -5.16 11.73 -17.75
N PRO A 82 -4.65 12.59 -18.65
CA PRO A 82 -3.76 13.68 -18.29
C PRO A 82 -4.43 14.66 -17.33
N GLY A 83 -3.68 15.17 -16.36
CA GLY A 83 -4.21 16.10 -15.36
C GLY A 83 -5.36 15.53 -14.51
N TYR A 84 -5.48 14.20 -14.42
CA TYR A 84 -6.56 13.50 -13.71
C TYR A 84 -7.95 13.71 -14.30
N GLN A 85 -8.03 14.12 -15.57
CA GLN A 85 -9.31 14.27 -16.27
C GLN A 85 -9.78 12.90 -16.74
N GLY A 86 -10.97 12.47 -16.31
CA GLY A 86 -11.59 11.23 -16.78
C GLY A 86 -11.00 9.91 -16.25
N LEU A 87 -11.61 8.81 -16.66
CA LEU A 87 -11.13 7.44 -16.47
C LEU A 87 -11.25 6.65 -17.77
N TRP A 88 -10.31 5.75 -18.01
CA TRP A 88 -10.25 4.84 -19.14
C TRP A 88 -10.22 3.40 -18.64
N LEU A 89 -10.68 2.50 -19.50
CA LEU A 89 -10.68 1.08 -19.27
C LEU A 89 -9.99 0.40 -20.45
N TYR A 90 -8.92 -0.33 -20.17
CA TYR A 90 -8.26 -1.21 -21.12
C TYR A 90 -8.71 -2.65 -20.84
N ASP A 91 -9.30 -3.31 -21.84
CA ASP A 91 -9.61 -4.74 -21.79
C ASP A 91 -8.43 -5.53 -22.35
N ARG A 92 -7.84 -6.41 -21.52
CA ARG A 92 -6.70 -7.23 -21.94
C ARG A 92 -7.09 -8.43 -22.80
N GLU A 93 -8.38 -8.76 -22.89
CA GLU A 93 -8.85 -9.86 -23.71
C GLU A 93 -8.82 -9.51 -25.20
N ASP A 94 -9.30 -8.32 -25.57
CA ASP A 94 -9.37 -7.85 -26.95
C ASP A 94 -8.44 -6.67 -27.27
N GLY A 95 -7.76 -6.13 -26.26
CA GLY A 95 -6.81 -5.02 -26.40
C GLY A 95 -7.47 -3.65 -26.59
N THR A 96 -8.78 -3.53 -26.33
CA THR A 96 -9.49 -2.27 -26.53
C THR A 96 -9.27 -1.31 -25.37
N LEU A 97 -9.00 -0.05 -25.70
CA LEU A 97 -9.00 1.07 -24.76
C LEU A 97 -10.24 1.93 -24.99
N ARG A 98 -11.06 2.13 -23.97
CA ARG A 98 -12.23 3.03 -24.05
C ARG A 98 -12.30 3.98 -22.87
N ARG A 99 -12.79 5.19 -23.14
CA ARG A 99 -13.08 6.16 -22.08
C ARG A 99 -14.34 5.74 -21.32
N LEU A 100 -14.23 5.67 -20.00
CA LEU A 100 -15.33 5.34 -19.10
C LEU A 100 -16.06 6.59 -18.60
N THR A 101 -15.31 7.66 -18.32
CA THR A 101 -15.86 8.98 -18.00
C THR A 101 -14.86 10.07 -18.41
N ASP A 102 -15.34 11.28 -18.70
CA ASP A 102 -14.54 12.48 -18.96
C ASP A 102 -14.56 13.47 -17.79
N ALA A 103 -15.16 13.08 -16.65
CA ALA A 103 -15.36 13.96 -15.52
C ALA A 103 -14.02 14.52 -14.98
N PRO A 104 -13.93 15.84 -14.73
CA PRO A 104 -12.72 16.44 -14.17
C PRO A 104 -12.35 15.81 -12.82
N ALA A 105 -11.06 15.64 -12.56
CA ALA A 105 -10.49 15.05 -11.34
C ALA A 105 -10.80 13.55 -11.08
N ALA A 106 -11.59 12.88 -11.92
CA ALA A 106 -11.95 11.47 -11.77
C ALA A 106 -10.71 10.55 -11.66
N GLY A 107 -9.64 10.89 -12.36
CA GLY A 107 -8.38 10.14 -12.37
C GLY A 107 -7.54 10.25 -11.09
N PHE A 108 -7.91 11.11 -10.14
CA PHE A 108 -7.15 11.27 -8.89
C PHE A 108 -7.67 10.33 -7.80
N GLY A 109 -6.89 9.26 -7.53
CA GLY A 109 -7.14 8.38 -6.38
C GLY A 109 -8.37 7.48 -6.53
N PHE A 110 -8.75 7.12 -7.76
CA PHE A 110 -9.81 6.15 -8.01
C PHE A 110 -9.42 4.73 -7.54
N SER A 111 -10.41 3.88 -7.30
CA SER A 111 -10.19 2.50 -6.87
C SER A 111 -11.30 1.55 -7.29
N TRP A 112 -10.95 0.29 -7.53
CA TRP A 112 -11.89 -0.78 -7.82
C TRP A 112 -12.68 -1.21 -6.59
N SER A 113 -13.96 -1.50 -6.78
CA SER A 113 -14.71 -2.39 -5.89
C SER A 113 -14.10 -3.79 -5.93
N ALA A 114 -14.29 -4.55 -4.86
CA ALA A 114 -13.76 -5.90 -4.70
C ALA A 114 -14.31 -6.88 -5.74
N ASP A 115 -15.57 -6.71 -6.14
CA ASP A 115 -16.22 -7.49 -7.20
C ASP A 115 -15.79 -7.09 -8.63
N GLY A 116 -15.01 -6.02 -8.78
CA GLY A 116 -14.52 -5.53 -10.08
C GLY A 116 -15.58 -4.88 -10.97
N THR A 117 -16.80 -4.65 -10.49
CA THR A 117 -17.90 -4.12 -11.34
C THR A 117 -18.03 -2.59 -11.27
N THR A 118 -17.33 -1.93 -10.35
CA THR A 118 -17.48 -0.50 -10.09
C THR A 118 -16.16 0.16 -9.74
N LEU A 119 -15.95 1.37 -10.23
CA LEU A 119 -14.87 2.26 -9.80
C LEU A 119 -15.41 3.32 -8.85
N LEU A 120 -14.76 3.52 -7.72
CA LEU A 120 -14.94 4.68 -6.86
C LEU A 120 -14.00 5.79 -7.31
N ALA A 121 -14.54 6.99 -7.50
CA ALA A 121 -13.76 8.16 -7.90
C ALA A 121 -14.25 9.43 -7.20
N ARG A 122 -13.45 10.49 -7.32
CA ARG A 122 -13.85 11.85 -6.97
C ARG A 122 -13.92 12.68 -8.25
N VAL A 123 -14.94 13.50 -8.39
CA VAL A 123 -15.07 14.40 -9.54
C VAL A 123 -15.12 15.85 -9.10
N ALA A 124 -14.77 16.75 -10.01
CA ALA A 124 -14.85 18.18 -9.81
C ALA A 124 -15.84 18.81 -10.81
N ARG A 125 -16.67 19.71 -10.31
CA ARG A 125 -17.51 20.62 -11.09
C ARG A 125 -17.07 22.05 -10.79
N PHE A 126 -17.05 22.90 -11.81
CA PHE A 126 -16.69 24.30 -11.66
C PHE A 126 -17.90 25.19 -11.94
N GLU A 127 -18.03 26.25 -11.14
CA GLU A 127 -19.03 27.31 -11.33
C GLU A 127 -18.31 28.65 -11.17
N GLY A 128 -17.99 29.28 -12.30
CA GLY A 128 -16.99 30.35 -12.34
C GLY A 128 -15.65 29.84 -11.79
N LEU A 129 -15.10 30.56 -10.81
CA LEU A 129 -13.84 30.19 -10.13
C LEU A 129 -14.04 29.19 -8.98
N ARG A 130 -15.28 28.80 -8.67
CA ARG A 130 -15.56 27.93 -7.53
C ARG A 130 -15.56 26.47 -7.94
N ARG A 131 -14.74 25.67 -7.25
CA ARG A 131 -14.68 24.22 -7.41
C ARG A 131 -15.59 23.53 -6.39
N TYR A 132 -16.43 22.63 -6.88
CA TYR A 132 -17.21 21.67 -6.11
C TYR A 132 -16.68 20.26 -6.38
N ASN A 133 -16.64 19.43 -5.36
CA ASN A 133 -16.15 18.07 -5.41
C ASN A 133 -17.30 17.12 -5.03
N ALA A 134 -17.40 16.00 -5.73
CA ALA A 134 -18.35 14.95 -5.41
C ALA A 134 -17.65 13.59 -5.37
N ILE A 135 -18.19 12.67 -4.59
CA ILE A 135 -17.82 11.26 -4.65
C ILE A 135 -18.77 10.61 -5.65
N VAL A 136 -18.23 9.78 -6.53
CA VAL A 136 -19.02 9.05 -7.52
C VAL A 136 -18.59 7.59 -7.56
N THR A 137 -19.53 6.74 -7.92
CA THR A 137 -19.28 5.41 -8.46
C THR A 137 -19.44 5.43 -9.97
N VAL A 138 -18.61 4.68 -10.68
CA VAL A 138 -18.67 4.53 -12.13
C VAL A 138 -18.84 3.04 -12.43
N ASP A 139 -19.96 2.69 -13.05
CA ASP A 139 -20.25 1.33 -13.48
C ASP A 139 -19.28 0.93 -14.61
N VAL A 140 -18.60 -0.20 -14.45
CA VAL A 140 -17.53 -0.61 -15.36
C VAL A 140 -18.09 -1.01 -16.71
N ALA A 141 -19.25 -1.68 -16.75
CA ALA A 141 -19.84 -2.16 -17.99
C ALA A 141 -20.39 -1.02 -18.86
N THR A 142 -21.10 -0.08 -18.26
CA THR A 142 -21.86 0.96 -18.96
C THR A 142 -21.17 2.32 -18.98
N GLY A 143 -20.23 2.58 -18.07
CA GLY A 143 -19.69 3.92 -17.80
C GLY A 143 -20.67 4.83 -17.05
N GLY A 144 -21.80 4.31 -16.56
CA GLY A 144 -22.78 5.07 -15.80
C GLY A 144 -22.19 5.65 -14.52
N VAL A 145 -22.27 6.97 -14.37
CA VAL A 145 -21.75 7.69 -13.19
C VAL A 145 -22.88 7.97 -12.22
N GLN A 146 -22.75 7.50 -10.98
CA GLN A 146 -23.68 7.77 -9.89
C GLN A 146 -22.98 8.59 -8.81
N ARG A 147 -23.54 9.75 -8.47
CA ARG A 147 -23.07 10.55 -7.33
C ARG A 147 -23.55 9.96 -6.02
N ILE A 148 -22.64 9.85 -5.05
CA ILE A 148 -22.95 9.44 -3.68
C ILE A 148 -22.62 10.59 -2.71
N GLY A 149 -23.64 11.05 -1.98
CA GLY A 149 -23.53 12.22 -1.09
C GLY A 149 -23.63 13.58 -1.79
N GLU A 150 -23.50 14.64 -1.00
CA GLU A 150 -23.60 16.04 -1.43
C GLU A 150 -22.29 16.60 -1.97
N GLU A 151 -22.37 17.57 -2.89
CA GLU A 151 -21.21 18.32 -3.39
C GLU A 151 -20.55 19.17 -2.30
N GLN A 152 -19.22 19.26 -2.34
CA GLN A 152 -18.43 19.94 -1.31
C GLN A 152 -17.35 20.83 -1.94
N THR A 153 -17.17 22.02 -1.39
CA THR A 153 -16.12 22.96 -1.86
C THR A 153 -14.72 22.58 -1.37
N LEU A 154 -14.63 21.67 -0.39
CA LEU A 154 -13.37 21.15 0.12
C LEU A 154 -13.52 19.66 0.45
N MET A 155 -12.63 18.85 -0.12
CA MET A 155 -12.52 17.42 0.12
C MET A 155 -11.02 17.08 0.04
N PRO A 156 -10.26 17.19 1.13
CA PRO A 156 -8.81 16.95 1.07
C PRO A 156 -8.51 15.44 0.99
N ASP A 157 -9.32 14.63 1.67
CA ASP A 157 -9.08 13.20 1.82
C ASP A 157 -9.70 12.36 0.70
N LEU A 158 -9.19 11.14 0.52
CA LEU A 158 -9.68 10.18 -0.48
C LEU A 158 -10.74 9.26 0.16
N PRO A 159 -11.90 9.08 -0.51
CA PRO A 159 -12.87 8.07 -0.09
C PRO A 159 -12.29 6.67 -0.32
N ARG A 160 -12.72 5.69 0.50
CA ARG A 160 -12.29 4.30 0.39
C ARG A 160 -13.50 3.38 0.48
N TRP A 161 -13.48 2.28 -0.28
CA TRP A 161 -14.44 1.20 -0.10
C TRP A 161 -14.37 0.64 1.32
N ALA A 162 -15.54 0.40 1.91
CA ALA A 162 -15.68 -0.40 3.12
C ALA A 162 -15.49 -1.89 2.79
N PRO A 163 -15.21 -2.74 3.79
CA PRO A 163 -14.95 -4.16 3.57
C PRO A 163 -16.12 -4.95 2.97
N ASP A 164 -17.34 -4.42 3.03
CA ASP A 164 -18.57 -5.03 2.50
C ASP A 164 -18.84 -4.72 1.02
N ASP A 165 -17.95 -3.97 0.36
CA ASP A 165 -18.03 -3.58 -1.05
C ASP A 165 -19.31 -2.81 -1.46
N ARG A 166 -20.08 -2.37 -0.47
CA ARG A 166 -21.32 -1.60 -0.63
C ARG A 166 -21.17 -0.18 -0.13
N HIS A 167 -20.49 -0.02 1.00
CA HIS A 167 -20.32 1.29 1.61
C HIS A 167 -19.00 1.93 1.20
N VAL A 168 -18.98 3.26 1.20
CA VAL A 168 -17.79 4.09 1.01
C VAL A 168 -17.59 4.93 2.26
N LEU A 169 -16.36 5.00 2.73
CA LEU A 169 -15.96 5.75 3.92
C LEU A 169 -15.12 6.96 3.52
N LEU A 170 -15.35 8.10 4.17
CA LEU A 170 -14.53 9.31 4.05
C LEU A 170 -14.30 9.88 5.44
N TYR A 171 -13.03 10.09 5.82
CA TYR A 171 -12.72 10.84 7.02
C TYR A 171 -12.74 12.33 6.73
N ARG A 172 -13.48 13.11 7.52
CA ARG A 172 -13.62 14.56 7.33
C ARG A 172 -14.09 15.23 8.61
N ARG A 173 -13.55 16.41 8.92
CA ARG A 173 -13.99 17.24 10.07
C ARG A 173 -14.01 16.43 11.39
N GLY A 174 -13.01 15.57 11.59
CA GLY A 174 -12.87 14.77 12.82
C GLY A 174 -13.81 13.55 12.92
N ARG A 175 -14.52 13.18 11.85
CA ARG A 175 -15.45 12.04 11.84
C ARG A 175 -15.35 11.24 10.55
N VAL A 176 -15.80 9.98 10.60
CA VAL A 176 -15.99 9.15 9.41
C VAL A 176 -17.41 9.32 8.92
N GLU A 177 -17.57 9.69 7.65
CA GLU A 177 -18.83 9.71 6.93
C GLU A 177 -18.93 8.43 6.10
N THR A 178 -20.11 7.82 6.09
CA THR A 178 -20.40 6.56 5.38
C THR A 178 -21.47 6.81 4.33
N PHE A 179 -21.24 6.34 3.11
CA PHE A 179 -22.13 6.49 1.97
C PHE A 179 -22.54 5.11 1.47
N ASP A 180 -23.84 4.88 1.29
CA ASP A 180 -24.35 3.67 0.64
C ASP A 180 -24.32 3.89 -0.88
N THR A 181 -23.73 2.96 -1.61
CA THR A 181 -23.68 3.00 -3.08
C THR A 181 -24.95 2.42 -3.73
N GLY A 182 -25.77 1.70 -2.97
CA GLY A 182 -26.90 0.92 -3.47
C GLY A 182 -26.52 -0.46 -4.00
N LYS A 183 -25.22 -0.81 -4.04
CA LYS A 183 -24.75 -2.14 -4.43
C LYS A 183 -25.16 -3.20 -3.39
N PRO A 184 -25.41 -4.45 -3.82
CA PRO A 184 -25.49 -5.58 -2.88
C PRO A 184 -24.19 -5.70 -2.08
N ALA A 185 -24.29 -6.00 -0.79
CA ALA A 185 -23.11 -6.21 0.04
C ALA A 185 -22.41 -7.52 -0.36
N VAL A 186 -21.09 -7.45 -0.54
CA VAL A 186 -20.21 -8.59 -0.78
C VAL A 186 -19.18 -8.63 0.34
N LEU A 187 -19.44 -9.47 1.35
CA LEU A 187 -18.48 -9.70 2.42
C LEU A 187 -17.69 -10.97 2.12
N THR A 188 -16.39 -10.83 1.91
CA THR A 188 -15.49 -11.99 1.91
C THR A 188 -15.01 -12.27 3.34
N PRO A 189 -14.86 -13.54 3.75
CA PRO A 189 -14.32 -13.88 5.07
C PRO A 189 -12.97 -13.23 5.37
N ALA A 190 -12.12 -13.04 4.35
CA ALA A 190 -10.82 -12.39 4.46
C ALA A 190 -10.90 -10.89 4.81
N LYS A 191 -12.03 -10.23 4.51
CA LYS A 191 -12.26 -8.80 4.77
C LYS A 191 -13.17 -8.55 5.97
N ALA A 192 -13.80 -9.58 6.52
CA ALA A 192 -14.67 -9.46 7.68
C ALA A 192 -13.89 -8.95 8.90
N GLY A 193 -14.21 -7.73 9.37
CA GLY A 193 -13.53 -7.09 10.49
C GLY A 193 -12.17 -6.48 10.17
N ALA A 194 -11.72 -6.51 8.90
CA ALA A 194 -10.49 -5.84 8.49
C ALA A 194 -10.64 -4.32 8.67
N PRO A 195 -9.67 -3.63 9.31
CA PRO A 195 -9.76 -2.20 9.48
C PRO A 195 -9.61 -1.49 8.13
N VAL A 196 -10.31 -0.37 7.97
CA VAL A 196 -10.07 0.57 6.86
C VAL A 196 -9.17 1.68 7.36
N LEU A 197 -8.10 1.96 6.61
CA LEU A 197 -7.25 3.12 6.86
C LEU A 197 -7.67 4.27 5.95
N LEU A 198 -8.04 5.38 6.57
CA LEU A 198 -8.40 6.63 5.92
C LEU A 198 -7.31 7.66 6.19
N SER A 199 -6.96 8.45 5.17
CA SER A 199 -6.14 9.65 5.37
C SER A 199 -7.01 10.79 5.88
N GLY A 200 -6.44 11.64 6.74
CA GLY A 200 -7.12 12.78 7.36
C GLY A 200 -6.12 13.83 7.80
N GLY A 201 -5.96 14.91 7.02
CA GLY A 201 -5.05 16.02 7.37
C GLY A 201 -3.60 15.58 7.60
N GLY A 202 -3.07 14.79 6.66
CA GLY A 202 -1.71 14.23 6.74
C GLY A 202 -1.55 13.10 7.76
N ARG A 203 -2.64 12.58 8.33
CA ARG A 203 -2.60 11.53 9.36
C ARG A 203 -3.44 10.33 8.95
N LEU A 204 -3.20 9.18 9.59
CA LEU A 204 -3.98 7.98 9.35
C LEU A 204 -5.06 7.80 10.42
N GLN A 205 -6.22 7.33 9.99
CA GLN A 205 -7.35 7.00 10.84
C GLN A 205 -7.72 5.55 10.58
N ARG A 206 -7.64 4.71 11.61
CA ARG A 206 -8.03 3.31 11.56
C ARG A 206 -9.48 3.19 11.96
N VAL A 207 -10.29 2.67 11.04
CA VAL A 207 -11.72 2.42 11.24
C VAL A 207 -11.94 0.92 11.35
N ALA A 208 -12.39 0.45 12.51
CA ALA A 208 -12.72 -0.95 12.76
C ALA A 208 -14.14 -1.03 13.34
N GLY A 209 -15.10 -1.46 12.52
CA GLY A 209 -16.52 -1.31 12.83
C GLY A 209 -16.86 0.18 13.00
N THR A 210 -17.35 0.57 14.18
CA THR A 210 -17.65 1.97 14.52
C THR A 210 -16.51 2.69 15.23
N ALA A 211 -15.44 1.97 15.62
CA ALA A 211 -14.31 2.57 16.31
C ALA A 211 -13.39 3.29 15.32
N VAL A 212 -13.03 4.53 15.63
CA VAL A 212 -12.06 5.35 14.87
C VAL A 212 -10.89 5.66 15.78
N THR A 213 -9.68 5.27 15.36
CA THR A 213 -8.45 5.50 16.12
C THR A 213 -7.45 6.23 15.24
N ALA A 214 -6.95 7.38 15.70
CA ALA A 214 -5.89 8.08 15.01
C ALA A 214 -4.57 7.31 15.17
N ILE A 215 -3.85 7.13 14.06
CA ILE A 215 -2.53 6.50 14.04
C ILE A 215 -1.52 7.56 13.60
N HIS A 216 -0.50 7.74 14.44
CA HIS A 216 0.62 8.65 14.23
C HIS A 216 1.91 7.83 14.32
N PRO A 217 2.28 7.13 13.24
CA PRO A 217 3.39 6.18 13.30
C PRO A 217 4.73 6.88 13.50
N ILE A 218 4.84 8.10 13.00
CA ILE A 218 6.02 8.95 13.13
C ILE A 218 5.53 10.30 13.68
N PRO A 219 6.04 10.75 14.84
CA PRO A 219 5.69 12.06 15.39
C PRO A 219 5.95 13.18 14.39
N ASP A 220 5.03 14.14 14.31
CA ASP A 220 5.10 15.35 13.48
C ASP A 220 5.23 15.14 11.95
N ALA A 221 5.20 13.89 11.48
CA ALA A 221 5.24 13.56 10.07
C ALA A 221 3.84 13.61 9.42
N GLU A 222 3.79 14.12 8.18
CA GLU A 222 2.63 13.98 7.31
C GLU A 222 2.75 12.69 6.48
N VAL A 223 1.71 11.86 6.55
CA VAL A 223 1.59 10.61 5.83
C VAL A 223 0.89 10.83 4.48
N LEU A 224 1.52 10.33 3.43
CA LEU A 224 1.05 10.35 2.05
C LEU A 224 0.89 8.93 1.49
N ASN A 225 0.08 8.81 0.43
CA ASN A 225 0.00 7.61 -0.42
C ASN A 225 -0.20 6.28 0.33
N ALA A 226 -0.88 6.30 1.48
CA ALA A 226 -1.08 5.13 2.32
C ALA A 226 -1.91 4.04 1.63
N THR A 227 -1.32 2.86 1.52
CA THR A 227 -1.88 1.69 0.84
C THR A 227 -1.88 0.49 1.77
N PRO A 228 -3.06 -0.01 2.18
CA PRO A 228 -3.19 -1.26 2.91
C PRO A 228 -2.71 -2.44 2.06
N SER A 229 -2.09 -3.41 2.70
CA SER A 229 -1.87 -4.74 2.15
C SER A 229 -3.20 -5.41 1.76
N PRO A 230 -3.20 -6.40 0.85
CA PRO A 230 -4.43 -7.03 0.36
C PRO A 230 -5.36 -7.54 1.46
N GLN A 231 -4.79 -8.07 2.55
CA GLN A 231 -5.53 -8.57 3.71
C GLN A 231 -5.77 -7.51 4.80
N GLY A 232 -5.32 -6.28 4.62
CA GLY A 232 -5.52 -5.17 5.57
C GLY A 232 -4.73 -5.25 6.88
N ALA A 233 -3.87 -6.26 7.05
CA ALA A 233 -3.06 -6.44 8.26
C ALA A 233 -1.91 -5.42 8.36
N ARG A 234 -1.35 -5.02 7.22
CA ARG A 234 -0.27 -4.03 7.11
C ARG A 234 -0.64 -2.86 6.21
N VAL A 235 0.11 -1.77 6.30
CA VAL A 235 0.02 -0.59 5.43
C VAL A 235 1.41 -0.13 5.04
N ALA A 236 1.59 0.20 3.76
CA ALA A 236 2.75 0.92 3.27
C ALA A 236 2.37 2.39 3.07
N PHE A 237 3.25 3.31 3.41
CA PHE A 237 2.96 4.74 3.31
C PHE A 237 4.24 5.56 3.21
N GLU A 238 4.11 6.74 2.61
CA GLU A 238 5.19 7.70 2.45
C GLU A 238 5.10 8.77 3.54
N VAL A 239 6.25 9.27 3.99
CA VAL A 239 6.33 10.50 4.77
C VAL A 239 6.66 11.66 3.84
N LEU A 240 5.91 12.77 3.93
CA LEU A 240 6.19 13.98 3.18
C LEU A 240 7.64 14.44 3.43
N GLY A 241 8.45 14.50 2.37
CA GLY A 241 9.87 14.88 2.44
C GLY A 241 10.78 13.81 3.09
N GLY A 242 10.32 12.57 3.22
CA GLY A 242 11.04 11.48 3.87
C GLY A 242 10.97 10.15 3.12
N ASN A 243 11.09 9.07 3.88
CA ASN A 243 11.14 7.70 3.37
C ASN A 243 9.76 7.05 3.19
N LEU A 244 9.78 5.90 2.54
CA LEU A 244 8.69 4.92 2.51
C LEU A 244 8.79 4.00 3.73
N TYR A 245 7.65 3.73 4.35
CA TYR A 245 7.54 2.85 5.52
C TYR A 245 6.48 1.78 5.31
N VAL A 246 6.64 0.68 6.06
CA VAL A 246 5.61 -0.33 6.29
C VAL A 246 5.34 -0.44 7.78
N MET A 247 4.10 -0.70 8.17
CA MET A 247 3.74 -1.04 9.55
C MET A 247 2.50 -1.93 9.60
N ASN A 248 2.20 -2.48 10.76
CA ASN A 248 0.90 -3.08 11.03
C ASN A 248 -0.21 -2.03 11.01
N SER A 249 -1.42 -2.44 10.61
CA SER A 249 -2.55 -1.52 10.48
C SER A 249 -3.06 -0.95 11.80
N ASP A 250 -2.57 -1.45 12.94
CA ASP A 250 -2.77 -0.90 14.28
C ASP A 250 -1.71 0.12 14.71
N GLY A 251 -0.68 0.36 13.88
CA GLY A 251 0.40 1.31 14.14
C GLY A 251 1.68 0.70 14.72
N THR A 252 1.72 -0.62 14.94
CA THR A 252 2.90 -1.33 15.46
C THR A 252 3.86 -1.78 14.35
N GLU A 253 5.07 -2.22 14.73
CA GLU A 253 6.07 -2.80 13.81
C GLU A 253 6.41 -1.90 12.61
N LEU A 254 6.78 -0.64 12.89
CA LEU A 254 7.23 0.29 11.86
C LEU A 254 8.59 -0.15 11.29
N VAL A 255 8.64 -0.29 9.97
CA VAL A 255 9.81 -0.67 9.17
C VAL A 255 10.08 0.43 8.14
N ASP A 256 11.32 0.93 8.10
CA ASP A 256 11.80 1.86 7.08
C ASP A 256 12.26 1.08 5.83
N LEU A 257 11.68 1.39 4.66
CA LEU A 257 12.06 0.82 3.37
C LEU A 257 13.03 1.71 2.56
N GLY A 258 13.43 2.86 3.14
CA GLY A 258 14.26 3.86 2.52
C GLY A 258 13.49 4.77 1.53
N PRO A 259 14.19 5.47 0.62
CA PRO A 259 13.53 6.38 -0.31
C PRO A 259 12.62 5.62 -1.28
N GLY A 260 11.45 6.19 -1.58
CA GLY A 260 10.48 5.62 -2.51
C GLY A 260 9.12 6.29 -2.43
N HIS A 261 8.37 6.25 -3.54
CA HIS A 261 7.08 6.92 -3.68
C HIS A 261 6.01 5.99 -4.27
N ARG A 262 4.74 6.32 -4.01
CA ARG A 262 3.55 5.63 -4.54
C ARG A 262 3.61 4.10 -4.40
N PRO A 263 3.76 3.57 -3.16
CA PRO A 263 3.85 2.14 -2.93
C PRO A 263 2.61 1.38 -3.43
N ARG A 264 2.80 0.12 -3.83
CA ARG A 264 1.74 -0.89 -4.05
C ARG A 264 2.19 -2.24 -3.56
N TRP A 265 1.26 -2.99 -2.97
CA TRP A 265 1.53 -4.34 -2.47
C TRP A 265 1.43 -5.37 -3.58
N SER A 266 2.26 -6.41 -3.49
CA SER A 266 2.01 -7.67 -4.20
C SER A 266 0.70 -8.32 -3.70
N PRO A 267 0.03 -9.17 -4.51
CA PRO A 267 -1.25 -9.79 -4.13
C PRO A 267 -1.18 -10.69 -2.89
N ASP A 268 -0.01 -11.27 -2.63
CA ASP A 268 0.26 -12.07 -1.44
C ASP A 268 0.69 -11.23 -0.21
N GLY A 269 0.85 -9.91 -0.39
CA GLY A 269 1.24 -8.98 0.65
C GLY A 269 2.68 -9.14 1.15
N ARG A 270 3.57 -9.82 0.42
CA ARG A 270 4.98 -10.01 0.83
C ARG A 270 5.91 -8.89 0.35
N TRP A 271 5.62 -8.30 -0.80
CA TRP A 271 6.43 -7.26 -1.42
C TRP A 271 5.67 -5.95 -1.54
N VAL A 272 6.42 -4.85 -1.51
CA VAL A 272 5.96 -3.51 -1.86
C VAL A 272 6.77 -3.04 -3.06
N VAL A 273 6.11 -2.80 -4.19
CA VAL A 273 6.70 -2.11 -5.34
C VAL A 273 6.50 -0.61 -5.18
N PHE A 274 7.49 0.19 -5.57
CA PHE A 274 7.46 1.64 -5.51
C PHE A 274 8.37 2.22 -6.59
N MET A 275 8.23 3.52 -6.85
CA MET A 275 9.12 4.24 -7.78
C MET A 275 10.13 5.07 -6.98
N ARG A 276 11.34 5.22 -7.50
CA ARG A 276 12.29 6.25 -7.07
C ARG A 276 12.51 7.19 -8.24
N THR A 277 12.41 8.48 -7.99
CA THR A 277 12.45 9.52 -9.01
C THR A 277 13.57 10.50 -8.72
N GLU A 278 14.15 11.05 -9.78
CA GLU A 278 15.04 12.21 -9.73
C GLU A 278 14.36 13.37 -10.47
N ASP A 279 14.60 14.60 -10.02
CA ASP A 279 14.10 15.81 -10.66
C ASP A 279 15.12 16.95 -10.64
N ASP A 280 14.94 17.92 -11.53
CA ASP A 280 15.73 19.15 -11.61
C ASP A 280 15.03 20.35 -10.93
N GLY A 281 14.00 20.09 -10.11
CA GLY A 281 13.10 21.08 -9.52
C GLY A 281 11.95 21.55 -10.44
N TYR A 282 11.97 21.19 -11.73
CA TYR A 282 10.91 21.54 -12.69
C TYR A 282 10.20 20.32 -13.27
N ARG A 283 10.93 19.23 -13.50
CA ARG A 283 10.42 17.99 -14.08
C ARG A 283 11.22 16.79 -13.59
N PHE A 284 10.60 15.61 -13.68
CA PHE A 284 11.32 14.35 -13.50
C PHE A 284 12.39 14.18 -14.59
N THR A 285 13.58 13.77 -14.18
CA THR A 285 14.73 13.53 -15.07
C THR A 285 15.09 12.06 -15.18
N ALA A 286 14.74 11.27 -14.17
CA ALA A 286 14.86 9.82 -14.16
C ALA A 286 13.82 9.21 -13.22
N SER A 287 13.45 7.96 -13.48
CA SER A 287 12.67 7.15 -12.56
C SER A 287 13.08 5.70 -12.74
N ASP A 288 12.93 4.88 -11.70
CA ASP A 288 12.92 3.43 -11.83
C ASP A 288 11.99 2.80 -10.80
N LEU A 289 11.55 1.58 -11.10
CA LEU A 289 10.79 0.75 -10.19
C LEU A 289 11.72 -0.07 -9.31
N TYR A 290 11.37 -0.13 -8.04
CA TYR A 290 12.02 -0.93 -7.01
C TYR A 290 10.97 -1.76 -6.28
N ALA A 291 11.40 -2.84 -5.65
CA ALA A 291 10.58 -3.58 -4.71
C ALA A 291 11.35 -3.92 -3.44
N ALA A 292 10.66 -3.94 -2.31
CA ALA A 292 11.21 -4.38 -1.03
C ALA A 292 10.25 -5.36 -0.36
N PRO A 293 10.76 -6.39 0.33
CA PRO A 293 9.98 -7.18 1.27
C PRO A 293 9.41 -6.28 2.35
N ALA A 294 8.24 -6.64 2.84
CA ALA A 294 7.54 -5.87 3.86
C ALA A 294 8.25 -5.82 5.24
N ASP A 295 9.25 -6.70 5.46
CA ASP A 295 10.11 -6.69 6.64
C ASP A 295 11.38 -5.83 6.46
N GLY A 296 11.57 -5.22 5.28
CA GLY A 296 12.70 -4.35 4.97
C GLY A 296 14.03 -5.08 4.72
N SER A 297 14.04 -6.40 4.58
CA SER A 297 15.29 -7.17 4.56
C SER A 297 16.22 -6.87 3.38
N ALA A 298 15.69 -6.53 2.19
CA ALA A 298 16.49 -6.11 1.04
C ALA A 298 15.64 -5.47 -0.08
N THR A 299 16.01 -4.27 -0.54
CA THR A 299 15.40 -3.64 -1.72
C THR A 299 16.07 -4.10 -3.01
N VAL A 300 15.28 -4.45 -4.03
CA VAL A 300 15.72 -4.81 -5.38
C VAL A 300 15.29 -3.75 -6.39
N ARG A 301 16.18 -3.41 -7.34
CA ARG A 301 15.86 -2.57 -8.50
C ARG A 301 15.25 -3.46 -9.59
N LEU A 302 14.09 -3.06 -10.10
CA LEU A 302 13.33 -3.83 -11.10
C LEU A 302 13.51 -3.28 -12.51
N THR A 303 13.67 -1.97 -12.68
CA THR A 303 13.96 -1.34 -13.98
C THR A 303 15.26 -0.54 -13.93
N ASP A 304 15.90 -0.40 -15.09
CA ASP A 304 17.12 0.38 -15.29
C ASP A 304 17.15 0.88 -16.73
N THR A 305 16.22 1.78 -17.04
CA THR A 305 15.86 2.13 -18.41
C THR A 305 15.80 3.64 -18.58
N ALA A 306 16.97 4.26 -18.77
CA ALA A 306 17.14 5.71 -18.81
C ALA A 306 16.27 6.50 -19.82
N ALA A 307 15.66 5.83 -20.81
CA ALA A 307 14.79 6.46 -21.80
C ALA A 307 13.32 6.54 -21.38
N VAL A 308 12.93 5.86 -20.29
CA VAL A 308 11.56 5.74 -19.80
C VAL A 308 11.51 6.35 -18.40
N LEU A 309 10.42 7.05 -18.07
CA LEU A 309 10.17 7.52 -16.72
C LEU A 309 9.12 6.62 -16.06
N GLU A 310 9.52 5.45 -15.56
CA GLU A 310 8.57 4.47 -15.01
C GLU A 310 7.89 4.99 -13.74
N MET A 311 6.58 5.18 -13.80
CA MET A 311 5.78 5.69 -12.71
C MET A 311 4.58 4.80 -12.41
N ASN A 312 4.06 4.97 -11.19
CA ASN A 312 2.77 4.42 -10.76
C ASN A 312 2.65 2.90 -10.93
N PRO A 313 3.60 2.12 -10.39
CA PRO A 313 3.59 0.68 -10.54
C PRO A 313 2.31 0.08 -9.94
N ALA A 314 1.79 -0.98 -10.55
CA ALA A 314 0.63 -1.72 -10.08
C ALA A 314 0.78 -3.23 -10.37
N TRP A 315 0.75 -4.03 -9.31
CA TRP A 315 0.78 -5.48 -9.41
C TRP A 315 -0.49 -6.05 -10.05
N SER A 316 -0.31 -7.02 -10.94
CA SER A 316 -1.42 -7.87 -11.40
C SER A 316 -1.91 -8.76 -10.25
N PRO A 317 -3.21 -9.12 -10.20
CA PRO A 317 -3.76 -9.96 -9.13
C PRO A 317 -3.14 -11.35 -9.02
N ASP A 318 -2.58 -11.86 -10.11
CA ASP A 318 -1.88 -13.14 -10.18
C ASP A 318 -0.39 -13.08 -9.79
N GLY A 319 0.14 -11.88 -9.52
CA GLY A 319 1.53 -11.69 -9.10
C GLY A 319 2.57 -11.94 -10.19
N ARG A 320 2.18 -11.99 -11.47
CA ARG A 320 3.12 -12.24 -12.58
C ARG A 320 3.58 -10.99 -13.31
N TRP A 321 2.90 -9.87 -13.10
CA TRP A 321 3.15 -8.63 -13.84
C TRP A 321 3.10 -7.41 -12.92
N ILE A 322 3.89 -6.41 -13.28
CA ILE A 322 3.76 -5.04 -12.76
C ILE A 322 3.46 -4.14 -13.95
N ALA A 323 2.30 -3.49 -13.95
CA ALA A 323 1.97 -2.45 -14.91
C ALA A 323 2.54 -1.11 -14.42
N PHE A 324 2.98 -0.26 -15.33
CA PHE A 324 3.45 1.09 -15.02
C PHE A 324 3.24 2.01 -16.22
N ASP A 325 3.15 3.32 -16.00
CA ASP A 325 3.15 4.31 -17.09
C ASP A 325 4.52 4.94 -17.27
N ASP A 326 4.84 5.35 -18.50
CA ASP A 326 5.90 6.29 -18.77
C ASP A 326 5.36 7.71 -18.60
N HIS A 327 5.92 8.46 -17.65
CA HIS A 327 5.51 9.84 -17.42
C HIS A 327 5.67 10.75 -18.64
N ALA A 328 6.67 10.48 -19.49
CA ALA A 328 6.99 11.33 -20.62
C ALA A 328 6.01 11.18 -21.78
N THR A 329 5.58 9.95 -22.07
CA THR A 329 4.76 9.63 -23.25
C THR A 329 3.31 9.32 -22.90
N GLY A 330 3.03 8.85 -21.68
CA GLY A 330 1.73 8.28 -21.30
C GLY A 330 1.50 6.87 -21.81
N ASP A 331 2.56 6.20 -22.31
CA ASP A 331 2.54 4.78 -22.63
C ASP A 331 2.40 3.94 -21.38
N VAL A 332 1.82 2.75 -21.51
CA VAL A 332 1.72 1.78 -20.41
C VAL A 332 2.43 0.50 -20.79
N TYR A 333 3.23 0.00 -19.86
CA TYR A 333 4.04 -1.20 -20.03
C TYR A 333 3.66 -2.27 -19.01
N LEU A 334 4.00 -3.51 -19.32
CA LEU A 334 3.98 -4.64 -18.39
C LEU A 334 5.40 -5.16 -18.17
N LEU A 335 5.81 -5.25 -16.91
CA LEU A 335 7.06 -5.88 -16.47
C LEU A 335 6.77 -7.30 -15.96
N PRO A 336 7.28 -8.36 -16.61
CA PRO A 336 7.14 -9.73 -16.11
C PRO A 336 8.04 -9.97 -14.91
N VAL A 337 7.46 -10.49 -13.82
CA VAL A 337 8.16 -10.78 -12.57
C VAL A 337 7.87 -12.19 -12.07
N ALA A 338 8.81 -12.76 -11.33
CA ALA A 338 8.64 -14.03 -10.63
C ALA A 338 9.47 -14.04 -9.36
N GLU A 339 9.11 -14.94 -8.45
CA GLU A 339 9.92 -15.25 -7.28
C GLU A 339 10.74 -16.52 -7.45
#